data_AF-A0A3D2KPL4-F1
#
_entry.id   AF-A0A3D2KPL4-F1
#
_cell.length_a   1.000
_cell.length_b   1.000
_cell.length_c   1.000
_cell.angle_alpha   90.00
_cell.angle_beta   90.00
_cell.angle_gamma   90.00
#
_symmetry.space_group_name_H-M   'P 1'
#
loop_
_entity.id
_entity.type
_entity.pdbx_description
1 polymer ?
#
loop_
_entity_poly.entity_id
_entity_poly.type
_entity_poly.pdbx_seq_one_letter_code
_entity_poly.pdbx_strand_id
1 'polypeptide(L)'
;MEGYPSLPGFRADPPLDAAISEGRVAAEVRPHVRKADVQSKLEVVPENIEKLEFLRAKSYQEFCSDFRNIDSALHRLQTSIQALIDIGSYVIAELGLRTPSSNAEVIEILTQAEVINPADRDRYISMIQFRNRVVHLYNRIDVEVVYRILREELDDIRKLYRVLLDVIDAHEGEKGGELRRFSPRP
;
A
#
# COMPACT_ATOMS: atom_id res chain seq x y z
N MET A 1 27.95 -28.80 4.06
CA MET A 1 26.78 -29.29 4.79
C MET A 1 26.66 -28.37 5.99
N GLU A 2 25.65 -27.51 6.13
CA GLU A 2 24.24 -27.89 6.27
C GLU A 2 23.32 -27.07 5.34
N GLY A 3 22.49 -27.79 4.59
CA GLY A 3 21.41 -27.22 3.79
C GLY A 3 20.17 -26.98 4.65
N TYR A 4 19.49 -25.87 4.42
CA TYR A 4 18.18 -25.61 5.00
C TYR A 4 17.17 -26.68 4.52
N PRO A 5 16.34 -27.24 5.41
CA PRO A 5 15.29 -28.16 5.00
C PRO A 5 14.23 -27.38 4.21
N SER A 6 14.09 -27.73 2.94
CA SER A 6 13.02 -27.25 2.06
C SER A 6 11.66 -27.66 2.62
N LEU A 7 10.82 -26.68 2.95
CA LEU A 7 9.44 -26.87 3.35
C LEU A 7 8.61 -27.39 2.16
N PRO A 8 7.76 -28.42 2.32
CA PRO A 8 6.95 -28.96 1.24
C PRO A 8 5.79 -28.00 0.93
N GLY A 9 5.74 -27.42 -0.27
CA GLY A 9 4.58 -26.68 -0.77
C GLY A 9 4.85 -25.46 -1.65
N PHE A 10 6.09 -24.95 -1.70
CA PHE A 10 6.46 -23.84 -2.59
C PHE A 10 7.34 -24.35 -3.74
N ARG A 11 6.89 -24.20 -4.98
CA ARG A 11 7.82 -24.25 -6.12
C ARG A 11 8.76 -23.05 -5.98
N ALA A 12 10.06 -23.29 -5.93
CA ALA A 12 11.03 -22.22 -6.09
C ALA A 12 10.85 -21.65 -7.51
N ASP A 13 10.56 -20.35 -7.60
CA ASP A 13 10.66 -19.66 -8.88
C ASP A 13 12.12 -19.75 -9.36
N PRO A 14 12.36 -20.02 -10.66
CA PRO A 14 13.71 -20.07 -11.18
C PRO A 14 14.38 -18.68 -11.04
N PRO A 15 15.70 -18.63 -10.80
CA PRO A 15 16.42 -17.36 -10.71
C PRO A 15 16.27 -16.55 -12.00
N LEU A 16 16.06 -15.24 -11.82
CA LEU A 16 15.70 -14.26 -12.85
C LEU A 16 16.69 -14.17 -14.03
N ASP A 17 17.91 -14.70 -13.86
CA ASP A 17 19.02 -14.56 -14.80
C ASP A 17 18.98 -15.53 -16.00
N ALA A 18 18.04 -16.49 -16.03
CA ALA A 18 17.96 -17.49 -17.09
C ALA A 18 17.12 -17.06 -18.33
N ALA A 19 16.58 -15.84 -18.36
CA ALA A 19 15.63 -15.40 -19.40
C ALA A 19 16.15 -14.34 -20.37
N ILE A 20 17.47 -14.14 -20.48
CA ILE A 20 18.08 -13.21 -21.45
C ILE A 20 18.88 -13.99 -22.50
N SER A 21 18.19 -14.81 -23.30
CA SER A 21 18.69 -15.19 -24.63
C SER A 21 17.54 -15.70 -25.48
N GLU A 22 16.68 -14.80 -25.96
CA GLU A 22 15.97 -14.93 -27.24
C GLU A 22 15.14 -13.66 -27.45
N GLY A 23 15.43 -12.96 -28.55
CA GLY A 23 14.82 -11.69 -28.90
C GLY A 23 13.32 -11.78 -29.13
N ARG A 24 12.53 -11.62 -28.07
CA ARG A 24 11.13 -11.24 -28.14
C ARG A 24 11.00 -9.83 -27.57
N VAL A 25 10.49 -8.94 -28.43
CA VAL A 25 10.03 -7.60 -28.06
C VAL A 25 9.21 -7.73 -26.77
N ALA A 26 9.68 -7.11 -25.68
CA ALA A 26 8.96 -7.07 -24.42
C ALA A 26 7.65 -6.31 -24.67
N ALA A 27 6.57 -7.06 -24.90
CA ALA A 27 5.23 -6.52 -24.74
C ALA A 27 5.15 -5.99 -23.31
N GLU A 28 4.87 -4.70 -23.15
CA GLU A 28 4.61 -4.06 -21.86
C GLU A 28 3.60 -4.91 -21.09
N VAL A 29 4.10 -5.67 -20.11
CA VAL A 29 3.24 -6.39 -19.17
C VAL A 29 2.65 -5.32 -18.26
N ARG A 30 1.52 -4.74 -18.67
CA ARG A 30 0.71 -3.89 -17.80
C ARG A 30 0.18 -4.78 -16.68
N PRO A 31 0.59 -4.62 -15.41
CA PRO A 31 -0.04 -5.36 -14.33
C PRO A 31 -1.52 -4.93 -14.29
N HIS A 32 -2.40 -5.81 -14.74
CA HIS A 32 -3.85 -5.63 -14.57
C HIS A 32 -4.17 -5.91 -13.11
N VAL A 33 -4.10 -4.87 -12.28
CA VAL A 33 -4.70 -4.90 -10.95
C VAL A 33 -6.22 -5.00 -11.17
N ARG A 34 -6.84 -6.12 -10.81
CA ARG A 34 -8.27 -6.33 -11.05
C ARG A 34 -9.07 -5.54 -10.03
N LYS A 35 -10.20 -4.96 -10.44
CA LYS A 35 -11.12 -4.20 -9.58
C LYS A 35 -11.50 -4.95 -8.29
N ALA A 36 -11.71 -6.26 -8.37
CA ALA A 36 -12.02 -7.10 -7.20
C ALA A 36 -10.88 -7.18 -6.17
N ASP A 37 -9.62 -7.14 -6.64
CA ASP A 37 -8.45 -7.20 -5.76
C ASP A 37 -8.33 -5.91 -4.95
N VAL A 38 -8.70 -4.77 -5.54
CA VAL A 38 -8.66 -3.44 -4.90
C VAL A 38 -9.78 -3.27 -3.89
N GLN A 39 -10.98 -3.80 -4.17
CA GLN A 39 -12.11 -3.71 -3.24
C GLN A 39 -11.75 -4.27 -1.85
N SER A 40 -11.05 -5.42 -1.82
CA SER A 40 -10.57 -6.01 -0.57
C SER A 40 -9.56 -5.11 0.16
N LYS A 41 -8.75 -4.33 -0.57
CA LYS A 41 -7.78 -3.38 0.02
C LYS A 41 -8.45 -2.13 0.57
N LEU A 42 -9.51 -1.67 -0.09
CA LEU A 42 -10.30 -0.53 0.36
C LEU A 42 -10.94 -0.79 1.73
N GLU A 43 -11.26 -2.03 2.06
CA GLU A 43 -11.83 -2.43 3.36
C GLU A 43 -10.75 -2.60 4.46
N VAL A 44 -9.54 -3.01 4.09
CA VAL A 44 -8.44 -3.28 5.04
C VAL A 44 -7.99 -2.02 5.77
N VAL A 45 -7.87 -0.89 5.07
CA VAL A 45 -7.38 0.37 5.65
C VAL A 45 -8.28 0.87 6.79
N PRO A 46 -9.61 1.04 6.62
CA PRO A 46 -10.48 1.49 7.70
C PRO A 46 -10.54 0.49 8.87
N GLU A 47 -10.61 -0.82 8.62
CA GLU A 47 -10.60 -1.83 9.67
C GLU A 47 -9.32 -1.76 10.53
N ASN A 48 -8.18 -1.57 9.87
CA ASN A 48 -6.91 -1.41 10.58
C ASN A 48 -6.85 -0.10 11.36
N ILE A 49 -7.36 1.00 10.81
CA ILE A 49 -7.43 2.29 11.53
C ILE A 49 -8.23 2.15 12.81
N GLU A 50 -9.40 1.49 12.78
CA GLU A 50 -10.21 1.26 13.99
C GLU A 50 -9.43 0.50 15.08
N LYS A 51 -8.72 -0.55 14.69
CA LYS A 51 -7.88 -1.33 15.62
C LYS A 51 -6.69 -0.53 16.13
N LEU A 52 -6.07 0.26 15.28
CA LEU A 52 -4.97 1.16 15.65
C LEU A 52 -5.45 2.23 16.63
N GLU A 53 -6.66 2.79 16.43
CA GLU A 53 -7.28 3.73 17.38
C GLU A 53 -7.51 3.12 18.75
N PHE A 54 -8.00 1.88 18.80
CA PHE A 54 -8.16 1.14 20.05
C PHE A 54 -6.82 0.97 20.80
N LEU A 55 -5.74 0.69 20.08
CA LEU A 55 -4.39 0.61 20.65
C LEU A 55 -3.85 1.98 21.05
N ARG A 56 -4.13 3.02 20.25
CA ARG A 56 -3.69 4.42 20.46
C ARG A 56 -4.29 5.04 21.72
N ALA A 57 -5.47 4.58 22.12
CA ALA A 57 -6.16 5.02 23.33
C ALA A 57 -5.52 4.50 24.63
N LYS A 58 -4.68 3.47 24.57
CA LYS A 58 -3.95 2.94 25.73
C LYS A 58 -2.87 3.91 26.18
N SER A 59 -2.65 4.00 27.49
CA SER A 59 -1.43 4.63 28.02
C SER A 59 -0.18 3.87 27.57
N TYR A 60 0.98 4.51 27.62
CA TYR A 60 2.26 3.85 27.27
C TYR A 60 2.48 2.58 28.11
N GLN A 61 2.20 2.64 29.41
CA GLN A 61 2.36 1.50 30.32
C GLN A 61 1.44 0.33 29.96
N GLU A 62 0.16 0.60 29.66
CA GLU A 62 -0.77 -0.44 29.22
C GLU A 62 -0.36 -1.02 27.85
N PHE A 63 0.11 -0.16 26.94
CA PHE A 63 0.57 -0.59 25.62
C PHE A 63 1.77 -1.54 25.73
N CYS A 64 2.80 -1.20 26.52
CA CYS A 64 4.00 -2.01 26.67
C CYS A 64 3.84 -3.22 27.60
N SER A 65 2.78 -3.28 28.41
CA SER A 65 2.52 -4.39 29.33
C SER A 65 2.15 -5.71 28.64
N ASP A 66 1.79 -5.67 27.35
CA ASP A 66 1.39 -6.84 26.57
C ASP A 66 2.01 -6.77 25.17
N PHE A 67 2.89 -7.73 24.87
CA PHE A 67 3.60 -7.80 23.59
C PHE A 67 2.64 -7.83 22.39
N ARG A 68 1.42 -8.37 22.57
CA ARG A 68 0.40 -8.44 21.52
C ARG A 68 -0.05 -7.06 21.04
N ASN A 69 0.02 -6.03 21.89
CA ASN A 69 -0.30 -4.66 21.48
C ASN A 69 0.71 -4.13 20.47
N ILE A 70 2.00 -4.39 20.71
CA ILE A 70 3.10 -3.97 19.86
C ILE A 70 3.03 -4.71 18.53
N ASP A 71 2.91 -6.04 18.57
CA ASP A 71 2.82 -6.87 17.37
C ASP A 71 1.59 -6.53 16.54
N SER A 72 0.45 -6.31 17.19
CA SER A 72 -0.77 -5.88 16.51
C SER A 72 -0.56 -4.51 15.86
N ALA A 73 -0.05 -3.50 16.59
CA ALA A 73 0.18 -2.17 16.04
C ALA A 73 1.10 -2.22 14.81
N LEU A 74 2.23 -2.92 14.91
CA LEU A 74 3.18 -3.08 13.80
C LEU A 74 2.53 -3.73 12.59
N HIS A 75 1.83 -4.85 12.79
CA HIS A 75 1.16 -5.57 11.71
C HIS A 75 0.10 -4.70 11.02
N ARG A 76 -0.72 -3.97 11.80
CA ARG A 76 -1.76 -3.10 11.25
C ARG A 76 -1.17 -1.91 10.48
N LEU A 77 -0.11 -1.27 11.00
CA LEU A 77 0.60 -0.21 10.28
C LEU A 77 1.15 -0.71 8.94
N GLN A 78 1.87 -1.85 8.96
CA GLN A 78 2.45 -2.43 7.74
C GLN A 78 1.39 -2.80 6.70
N THR A 79 0.29 -3.42 7.13
CA THR A 79 -0.77 -3.86 6.22
C THR A 79 -1.59 -2.68 5.68
N SER A 80 -1.81 -1.62 6.47
CA SER A 80 -2.41 -0.38 5.98
C SER A 80 -1.53 0.30 4.94
N ILE A 81 -0.22 0.42 5.18
CA ILE A 81 0.71 1.02 4.22
C ILE A 81 0.76 0.21 2.92
N GLN A 82 0.78 -1.13 3.01
CA GLN A 82 0.72 -1.99 1.82
C GLN A 82 -0.58 -1.79 1.04
N ALA A 83 -1.73 -1.75 1.72
CA ALA A 83 -3.00 -1.50 1.07
C ALA A 83 -3.03 -0.14 0.37
N LEU A 84 -2.47 0.91 0.97
CA LEU A 84 -2.35 2.24 0.33
C LEU A 84 -1.48 2.20 -0.93
N ILE A 85 -0.39 1.45 -0.94
CA ILE A 85 0.46 1.25 -2.13
C ILE A 85 -0.30 0.52 -3.22
N ASP A 86 -1.05 -0.53 -2.87
CA ASP A 86 -1.86 -1.32 -3.80
C ASP A 86 -2.96 -0.44 -4.42
N ILE A 87 -3.67 0.35 -3.62
CA ILE A 87 -4.70 1.31 -4.06
C ILE A 87 -4.07 2.39 -4.94
N GLY A 88 -2.93 2.96 -4.53
CA GLY A 88 -2.23 3.98 -5.33
C GLY A 88 -1.78 3.45 -6.69
N SER A 89 -1.28 2.21 -6.73
CA SER A 89 -0.91 1.53 -7.99
C SER A 89 -2.12 1.30 -8.89
N TYR A 90 -3.28 0.99 -8.30
CA TYR A 90 -4.54 0.90 -9.03
C TYR A 90 -4.95 2.26 -9.62
N VAL A 91 -4.91 3.33 -8.83
CA VAL A 91 -5.21 4.70 -9.30
C VAL A 91 -4.31 5.10 -10.47
N ILE A 92 -3.00 4.82 -10.37
CA ILE A 92 -2.04 5.05 -11.46
C ILE A 92 -2.46 4.32 -12.74
N ALA A 93 -2.89 3.06 -12.63
CA ALA A 93 -3.32 2.26 -13.77
C ALA A 93 -4.63 2.80 -14.40
N GLU A 94 -5.61 3.20 -13.58
CA GLU A 94 -6.87 3.78 -14.05
C GLU A 94 -6.66 5.15 -14.74
N LEU A 95 -5.71 5.95 -14.25
CA LEU A 95 -5.31 7.21 -14.89
C LEU A 95 -4.45 7.00 -16.16
N GLY A 96 -4.11 5.77 -16.52
CA GLY A 96 -3.29 5.45 -17.69
C GLY A 96 -1.83 5.94 -17.58
N LEU A 97 -1.34 6.16 -16.36
CA LEU A 97 0.01 6.64 -16.09
C LEU A 97 1.05 5.52 -16.23
N ARG A 98 2.34 5.90 -16.16
CA ARG A 98 3.46 4.94 -16.20
C ARG A 98 3.41 3.98 -15.02
N THR A 99 3.86 2.74 -15.23
CA THR A 99 3.95 1.75 -14.14
C THR A 99 5.06 2.12 -13.14
N PRO A 100 4.79 2.07 -11.81
CA PRO A 100 5.81 2.29 -10.79
C PRO A 100 6.84 1.17 -10.78
N SER A 101 8.13 1.51 -10.67
CA SER A 101 9.22 0.52 -10.50
C SER A 101 9.47 0.16 -9.04
N SER A 102 8.93 0.94 -8.09
CA SER A 102 9.05 0.73 -6.65
C SER A 102 7.84 1.29 -5.90
N ASN A 103 7.68 0.91 -4.63
CA ASN A 103 6.60 1.44 -3.78
C ASN A 103 6.69 2.96 -3.58
N ALA A 104 7.90 3.52 -3.50
CA ALA A 104 8.08 4.96 -3.35
C ALA A 104 7.65 5.70 -4.64
N GLU A 105 7.90 5.12 -5.81
CA GLU A 105 7.48 5.70 -7.08
C GLU A 105 5.96 5.86 -7.20
N VAL A 106 5.16 5.07 -6.48
CA VAL A 106 3.70 5.26 -6.44
C VAL A 106 3.37 6.68 -5.99
N ILE A 107 4.00 7.17 -4.93
CA ILE A 107 3.79 8.54 -4.43
C ILE A 107 4.35 9.57 -5.41
N GLU A 108 5.51 9.30 -6.02
CA GLU A 108 6.11 10.22 -6.97
C GLU A 108 5.23 10.43 -8.20
N ILE A 109 4.71 9.35 -8.77
CA ILE A 109 3.83 9.38 -9.94
C ILE A 109 2.53 10.11 -9.60
N LEU A 110 1.91 9.79 -8.47
CA LEU A 110 0.68 10.45 -8.03
C LEU A 110 0.90 11.94 -7.70
N THR A 111 2.08 12.32 -7.23
CA THR A 111 2.44 13.74 -7.04
C THR A 111 2.63 14.45 -8.38
N GLN A 112 3.30 13.81 -9.34
CA GLN A 112 3.48 14.35 -10.70
C GLN A 112 2.16 14.52 -11.45
N ALA A 113 1.19 13.66 -11.17
CA ALA A 113 -0.17 13.74 -11.69
C ALA A 113 -1.09 14.67 -10.88
N GLU A 114 -0.55 15.45 -9.93
CA GLU A 114 -1.27 16.40 -9.08
C GLU A 114 -2.37 15.77 -8.17
N VAL A 115 -2.39 14.44 -8.06
CA VAL A 115 -3.28 13.70 -7.13
C VAL A 115 -2.83 13.92 -5.69
N ILE A 116 -1.51 13.92 -5.46
CA ILE A 116 -0.90 14.20 -4.16
C ILE A 116 -0.30 15.60 -4.19
N ASN A 117 -0.58 16.40 -3.16
CA ASN A 117 0.04 17.72 -3.00
C ASN A 117 1.57 17.55 -2.88
N PRO A 118 2.39 18.26 -3.68
CA PRO A 118 3.85 18.21 -3.59
C PRO A 118 4.39 18.47 -2.17
N ALA A 119 3.70 19.26 -1.34
CA ALA A 119 4.09 19.51 0.04
C ALA A 119 4.00 18.28 0.96
N ASP A 120 3.21 17.27 0.59
CA ASP A 120 3.02 16.04 1.35
C ASP A 120 3.85 14.86 0.81
N ARG A 121 4.49 15.01 -0.37
CA ARG A 121 5.23 13.95 -1.07
C ARG A 121 6.25 13.25 -0.16
N ASP A 122 7.17 14.01 0.41
CA ASP A 122 8.30 13.44 1.17
C ASP A 122 7.82 12.77 2.46
N ARG A 123 6.69 13.25 3.02
CA ARG A 123 6.02 12.62 4.17
C ARG A 123 5.48 11.25 3.80
N TYR A 124 4.74 11.12 2.70
CA TYR A 124 4.20 9.83 2.26
C TYR A 124 5.28 8.86 1.78
N ILE A 125 6.35 9.35 1.16
CA ILE A 125 7.53 8.51 0.84
C ILE A 125 8.15 7.95 2.13
N SER A 126 8.35 8.79 3.15
CA SER A 126 8.85 8.34 4.45
C SER A 126 7.94 7.29 5.10
N MET A 127 6.62 7.51 5.07
CA MET A 127 5.63 6.54 5.55
C MET A 127 5.72 5.18 4.83
N ILE A 128 5.90 5.18 3.50
CA ILE A 128 6.08 3.93 2.73
C ILE A 128 7.39 3.23 3.09
N GLN A 129 8.47 3.99 3.23
CA GLN A 129 9.78 3.45 3.59
C GLN A 129 9.81 2.92 5.03
N PHE A 130 8.97 3.47 5.92
CA PHE A 130 8.83 2.98 7.29
C PHE A 130 8.45 1.49 7.33
N ARG A 131 7.59 1.00 6.43
CA ARG A 131 7.25 -0.44 6.34
C ARG A 131 8.50 -1.32 6.26
N ASN A 132 9.50 -0.90 5.50
CA ASN A 132 10.75 -1.63 5.34
C ASN A 132 11.64 -1.47 6.59
N ARG A 133 11.61 -0.31 7.24
CA ARG A 133 12.33 -0.05 8.48
C ARG A 133 11.80 -0.89 9.65
N VAL A 134 10.48 -1.13 9.75
CA VAL A 134 9.89 -2.01 10.79
C VAL A 134 10.46 -3.42 10.73
N VAL A 135 10.66 -3.96 9.52
CA VAL A 135 11.23 -5.31 9.36
C VAL A 135 12.68 -5.34 9.87
N HIS A 136 13.45 -4.27 9.68
CA HIS A 136 14.80 -4.16 10.23
C HIS A 136 14.83 -3.89 11.74
N LEU A 137 13.74 -3.35 12.31
CA LEU A 137 13.59 -3.09 13.75
C LEU A 137 13.33 -4.35 14.58
N TYR A 138 12.98 -5.51 13.97
CA TYR A 138 12.75 -6.76 14.70
C TYR A 138 13.93 -7.21 15.57
N ASN A 139 15.16 -6.80 15.24
CA ASN A 139 16.34 -7.17 16.03
C ASN A 139 16.41 -6.45 17.40
N ARG A 140 15.73 -5.30 17.56
CA ARG A 140 15.57 -4.53 18.81
C ARG A 140 14.38 -3.57 18.65
N ILE A 141 13.14 -4.06 18.79
CA ILE A 141 11.97 -3.19 18.69
C ILE A 141 12.02 -2.19 19.86
N ASP A 142 12.25 -0.92 19.52
CA ASP A 142 12.05 0.18 20.45
C ASP A 142 10.55 0.45 20.57
N VAL A 143 9.96 -0.08 21.64
CA VAL A 143 8.52 0.03 21.93
C VAL A 143 8.07 1.50 22.00
N GLU A 144 8.95 2.38 22.44
CA GLU A 144 8.70 3.83 22.49
C GLU A 144 8.53 4.39 21.08
N VAL A 145 9.36 3.95 20.13
CA VAL A 145 9.25 4.33 18.72
C VAL A 145 7.92 3.85 18.13
N VAL A 146 7.53 2.60 18.38
CA VAL A 146 6.25 2.07 17.87
C VAL A 146 5.06 2.84 18.45
N TYR A 147 5.08 3.12 19.76
CA TYR A 147 4.03 3.89 20.41
C TYR A 147 3.94 5.32 19.88
N ARG A 148 5.08 5.98 19.63
CA ARG A 148 5.12 7.32 19.02
C ARG A 148 4.54 7.31 17.61
N ILE A 149 4.96 6.37 16.78
CA ILE A 149 4.49 6.22 15.40
C ILE A 149 2.98 5.98 15.35
N LEU A 150 2.46 5.13 16.23
CA LEU A 150 1.02 4.90 16.36
C LEU A 150 0.23 6.19 16.64
N ARG A 151 0.86 7.17 17.31
CA ARG A 151 0.25 8.46 17.66
C ARG A 151 0.39 9.50 16.56
N GLU A 152 1.50 9.48 15.82
CA GLU A 152 1.89 10.53 14.87
C GLU A 152 1.49 10.21 13.42
N GLU A 153 1.59 8.95 12.98
CA GLU A 153 1.49 8.58 11.56
C GLU A 153 0.08 8.15 11.13
N LEU A 154 -0.82 7.90 12.09
CA LEU A 154 -2.18 7.42 11.78
C LEU A 154 -3.00 8.43 10.97
N ASP A 155 -2.71 9.72 11.17
CA ASP A 155 -3.37 10.81 10.45
C ASP A 155 -2.94 10.84 8.97
N ASP A 156 -1.69 10.48 8.66
CA ASP A 156 -1.19 10.46 7.28
C ASP A 156 -1.74 9.27 6.49
N ILE A 157 -1.89 8.10 7.15
CA ILE A 157 -2.62 6.95 6.57
C ILE A 157 -4.04 7.38 6.19
N ARG A 158 -4.75 8.09 7.09
CA ARG A 158 -6.12 8.56 6.84
C ARG A 158 -6.20 9.57 5.70
N LYS A 159 -5.27 10.52 5.64
CA LYS A 159 -5.24 11.53 4.57
C LYS A 159 -4.95 10.91 3.21
N LEU A 160 -3.92 10.07 3.12
CA LEU A 160 -3.58 9.42 1.85
C LEU A 160 -4.71 8.51 1.38
N TYR A 161 -5.32 7.73 2.29
CA TYR A 161 -6.48 6.89 1.97
C TYR A 161 -7.62 7.71 1.33
N ARG A 162 -7.97 8.85 1.94
CA ARG A 162 -9.03 9.72 1.44
C ARG A 162 -8.71 10.30 0.06
N VAL A 163 -7.48 10.79 -0.13
CA VAL A 163 -7.03 11.31 -1.43
C VAL A 163 -7.19 10.26 -2.53
N LEU A 164 -6.80 9.01 -2.27
CA LEU A 164 -6.93 7.93 -3.24
C LEU A 164 -8.38 7.53 -3.50
N LEU A 165 -9.20 7.50 -2.45
CA LEU A 165 -10.62 7.17 -2.57
C LEU A 165 -11.39 8.21 -3.39
N ASP A 166 -11.12 9.50 -3.16
CA ASP A 166 -11.76 10.60 -3.89
C ASP A 166 -11.51 10.49 -5.41
N VAL A 167 -10.31 10.03 -5.82
CA VAL A 167 -9.99 9.80 -7.24
C VAL A 167 -10.75 8.60 -7.81
N ILE A 168 -10.87 7.51 -7.04
CA ILE A 168 -11.63 6.33 -7.46
C ILE A 168 -13.11 6.70 -7.66
N ASP A 169 -13.71 7.39 -6.69
CA ASP A 169 -15.11 7.80 -6.74
C ASP A 169 -15.39 8.75 -7.91
N ALA A 170 -14.49 9.69 -8.18
CA ALA A 170 -14.59 10.60 -9.33
C ALA A 170 -14.56 9.83 -10.66
N HIS A 171 -13.65 8.87 -10.82
CA HIS A 171 -13.54 8.06 -12.03
C HIS A 171 -14.74 7.13 -12.27
N GLU A 172 -15.33 6.57 -11.21
CA GLU A 172 -16.54 5.76 -11.34
C GLU A 172 -17.76 6.61 -11.78
N GLY A 173 -17.85 7.85 -11.30
CA GLY A 173 -18.88 8.81 -11.72
C GLY A 173 -18.79 9.18 -13.21
N GLU A 174 -17.57 9.34 -13.74
CA GLU A 174 -17.33 9.70 -15.15
C GLU A 174 -17.65 8.54 -16.12
N LYS A 175 -17.26 7.30 -15.79
CA LYS A 175 -17.62 6.11 -16.59
C LYS A 175 -19.13 5.89 -16.63
N GLY A 176 -19.84 6.20 -15.54
CA GLY A 176 -21.31 6.20 -15.50
C GLY A 176 -21.97 7.31 -16.33
N GLY A 177 -21.29 8.44 -16.52
CA GLY A 177 -21.73 9.56 -17.35
C GLY A 177 -21.57 9.32 -18.86
N GLU A 178 -20.51 8.62 -19.28
CA GLU A 178 -20.32 8.25 -20.69
C GLU A 178 -21.33 7.22 -21.20
N LEU A 179 -21.77 6.29 -20.35
CA LEU A 179 -22.83 5.31 -20.66
C LEU A 179 -24.21 5.96 -20.86
N ARG A 180 -24.45 7.18 -20.36
CA ARG A 180 -25.71 7.92 -20.58
C ARG A 180 -25.72 8.78 -21.84
N ARG A 181 -24.57 8.94 -22.54
CA ARG A 181 -24.49 9.68 -23.82
C ARG A 181 -24.76 8.83 -25.06
N PHE A 182 -24.80 7.51 -24.92
CA PHE A 182 -25.16 6.60 -26.01
C PHE A 182 -26.58 6.05 -25.82
N SER A 183 -27.57 6.92 -26.02
CA SER A 183 -28.91 6.48 -26.40
C SER A 183 -29.20 7.07 -27.78
N PRO A 184 -29.04 6.30 -28.87
CA PRO A 184 -29.52 6.75 -30.15
C PRO A 184 -31.06 6.70 -30.11
N ARG A 185 -31.71 7.87 -30.17
CA ARG A 185 -33.07 7.96 -30.72
C ARG A 185 -33.01 7.37 -32.13
N PRO A 186 -33.96 6.52 -32.54
CA PRO A 186 -35.40 6.79 -32.49
C PRO A 186 -36.23 5.80 -31.66
#